data_AF-A0A1Q2HPF2-F1
#
_entry.id   AF-A0A1Q2HPF2-F1
#
_cell.length_a   1.000
_cell.length_b   1.000
_cell.length_c   1.000
_cell.angle_alpha   90.00
_cell.angle_beta   90.00
_cell.angle_gamma   90.00
#
_symmetry.space_group_name_H-M   'P 1'
#
loop_
_entity.id
_entity.type
_entity.pdbx_description
1 polymer ?
#
loop_
_entity_poly.entity_id
_entity_poly.type
_entity_poly.pdbx_seq_one_letter_code
_entity_poly.pdbx_strand_id
1 'polypeptide(L)'
;MRNKLLFTMLLFAVLSGGLLAAEGDRENRGRARPDRDRRPRRDMDEMRKMVQQRIMTAIQDRLSVSDDEWAVVKPRVETVMELKQKDEFGANRGMVNVFRRRGPERNAEDLEGSRKEAAELEAALEKEEPDIDEIKKELSELRAARAKEQQKLLEAQKKLKEILTVVQEAQMVSMGLLK
;
A
#
# COMPACT_ATOMS: atom_id res chain seq x y z
N MET A 1 -18.77 17.63 29.04
CA MET A 1 -18.06 17.28 30.29
C MET A 1 -17.40 15.91 30.06
N ARG A 2 -16.10 15.67 30.09
CA ARG A 2 -14.96 16.28 30.79
C ARG A 2 -13.72 16.28 29.89
N ASN A 3 -13.07 17.44 29.87
CA ASN A 3 -11.69 17.66 29.43
C ASN A 3 -10.70 16.88 30.31
N LYS A 4 -9.56 16.49 29.74
CA LYS A 4 -8.25 16.56 30.41
C LYS A 4 -7.13 16.87 29.40
N LEU A 5 -6.85 18.17 29.26
CA LEU A 5 -5.49 18.66 29.00
C LEU A 5 -4.62 18.30 30.20
N LEU A 6 -3.32 18.02 30.00
CA LEU A 6 -2.22 18.31 30.92
C LEU A 6 -0.91 18.28 30.09
N PHE A 7 -0.35 19.42 29.68
CA PHE A 7 0.57 20.32 30.41
C PHE A 7 2.04 19.83 30.41
N THR A 8 2.80 20.39 29.46
CA THR A 8 4.18 20.93 29.59
C THR A 8 5.15 20.26 30.57
N MET A 9 6.34 19.92 30.08
CA MET A 9 7.55 20.27 30.84
C MET A 9 8.69 20.65 29.91
N LEU A 10 8.91 21.96 29.89
CA LEU A 10 9.99 22.68 29.25
C LEU A 10 11.13 22.73 30.28
N LEU A 11 12.29 22.15 29.98
CA LEU A 11 13.48 22.31 30.81
C LEU A 11 14.50 23.17 30.06
N PHE A 12 14.55 24.43 30.45
CA PHE A 12 15.65 25.34 30.17
C PHE A 12 16.84 24.93 31.03
N ALA A 13 18.00 24.74 30.39
CA ALA A 13 19.29 24.93 31.04
C ALA A 13 20.06 25.96 30.20
N VAL A 14 19.98 27.21 30.65
CA VAL A 14 20.85 28.32 30.23
C VAL A 14 22.21 28.09 30.86
N LEU A 15 23.26 28.00 30.04
CA LEU A 15 24.63 28.20 30.47
C LEU A 15 25.23 29.31 29.60
N SER A 16 25.32 30.48 30.23
CA SER A 16 25.94 31.69 29.71
C SER A 16 27.46 31.55 29.71
N GLY A 17 28.09 31.86 28.58
CA GLY A 17 29.53 32.01 28.46
C GLY A 17 29.84 32.65 27.12
N GLY A 18 29.84 33.98 27.07
CA GLY A 18 30.17 34.74 25.86
C GLY A 18 31.67 34.67 25.54
N LEU A 19 32.02 34.88 24.27
CA LEU A 19 33.12 35.75 23.83
C LEU A 19 33.16 35.83 22.29
N LEU A 20 33.37 37.05 21.78
CA LEU A 20 33.84 37.45 20.44
C LEU A 20 32.86 37.45 19.26
N ALA A 21 32.49 38.68 18.92
CA ALA A 21 32.26 39.13 17.56
C ALA A 21 33.50 38.85 16.69
N ALA A 22 33.26 38.30 15.50
CA ALA A 22 34.09 38.52 14.33
C ALA A 22 33.21 38.29 13.10
N GLU A 23 32.75 39.41 12.55
CA GLU A 23 32.22 39.51 11.20
C GLU A 23 33.33 39.12 10.22
N GLY A 24 33.08 38.09 9.42
CA GLY A 24 34.07 37.49 8.54
C GLY A 24 33.40 36.74 7.41
N ASP A 25 33.26 37.46 6.30
CA ASP A 25 33.10 37.02 4.93
C ASP A 25 32.09 35.93 4.53
N ARG A 26 31.24 36.38 3.60
CA ARG A 26 30.56 35.55 2.61
C ARG A 26 31.61 34.77 1.81
N GLU A 27 31.70 33.48 2.08
CA GLU A 27 32.15 32.55 1.05
C GLU A 27 31.12 31.45 0.85
N ASN A 28 30.60 31.48 -0.36
CA ASN A 28 29.64 30.62 -1.02
C ASN A 28 30.04 29.14 -0.94
N ARG A 29 29.91 28.53 0.24
CA ARG A 29 29.79 27.07 0.38
C ARG A 29 28.39 26.69 -0.08
N GLY A 30 28.23 26.59 -1.40
CA GLY A 30 27.29 25.70 -2.02
C GLY A 30 27.52 24.30 -1.48
N ARG A 31 26.94 24.01 -0.31
CA ARG A 31 26.61 22.65 0.09
C ARG A 31 25.65 22.19 -0.99
N ALA A 32 26.17 21.46 -1.97
CA ALA A 32 25.38 20.61 -2.83
C ALA A 32 24.38 19.91 -1.91
N ARG A 33 23.13 20.36 -1.95
CA ARG A 33 22.04 19.69 -1.25
C ARG A 33 22.05 18.28 -1.84
N PRO A 34 22.13 17.21 -1.02
CA PRO A 34 22.11 15.87 -1.57
C PRO A 34 20.85 15.75 -2.42
N ASP A 35 21.11 15.48 -3.70
CA ASP A 35 20.16 15.36 -4.78
C ASP A 35 19.00 14.45 -4.33
N ARG A 36 17.91 15.08 -3.86
CA ARG A 36 16.80 14.42 -3.17
C ARG A 36 15.76 13.88 -4.14
N ASP A 37 16.05 13.96 -5.44
CA ASP A 37 15.09 13.71 -6.50
C ASP A 37 15.30 12.35 -7.20
N ARG A 38 16.29 11.55 -6.78
CA ARG A 38 16.60 10.23 -7.38
C ARG A 38 16.27 8.99 -6.54
N ARG A 39 15.75 9.11 -5.31
CA ARG A 39 15.51 7.96 -4.40
C ARG A 39 14.06 7.70 -3.93
N PRO A 40 13.01 7.71 -4.80
CA PRO A 40 11.74 7.10 -4.37
C PRO A 40 11.32 5.82 -5.12
N ARG A 41 11.65 5.64 -6.41
CA ARG A 41 11.04 4.54 -7.20
C ARG A 41 11.75 3.18 -7.01
N ARG A 42 13.09 3.16 -7.10
CA ARG A 42 13.89 1.93 -6.97
C ARG A 42 13.80 1.30 -5.58
N ASP A 43 13.78 2.15 -4.54
CA ASP A 43 13.66 1.72 -3.15
C ASP A 43 12.28 1.12 -2.83
N MET A 44 11.22 1.50 -3.56
CA MET A 44 9.86 1.00 -3.32
C MET A 44 9.64 -0.39 -3.93
N ASP A 45 10.19 -0.66 -5.11
CA ASP A 45 10.11 -2.01 -5.71
C ASP A 45 10.95 -3.00 -4.93
N GLU A 46 12.12 -2.57 -4.45
CA GLU A 46 12.97 -3.37 -3.56
C GLU A 46 12.29 -3.60 -2.21
N MET A 47 11.68 -2.57 -1.61
CA MET A 47 10.91 -2.70 -0.37
C MET A 47 9.73 -3.65 -0.54
N ARG A 48 9.00 -3.61 -1.67
CA ARG A 48 7.92 -4.56 -1.94
C ARG A 48 8.41 -5.99 -1.98
N LYS A 49 9.54 -6.25 -2.67
CA LYS A 49 10.14 -7.58 -2.73
C LYS A 49 10.57 -8.06 -1.34
N MET A 50 11.21 -7.19 -0.55
CA MET A 50 11.60 -7.53 0.83
C MET A 50 10.38 -7.84 1.71
N VAL A 51 9.32 -7.03 1.63
CA VAL A 51 8.07 -7.27 2.39
C VAL A 51 7.42 -8.57 1.94
N GLN A 52 7.32 -8.81 0.64
CA GLN A 52 6.76 -10.04 0.08
C GLN A 52 7.52 -11.27 0.55
N GLN A 53 8.85 -11.26 0.48
CA GLN A 53 9.70 -12.36 0.97
C GLN A 53 9.46 -12.63 2.45
N ARG A 54 9.42 -11.59 3.30
CA ARG A 54 9.16 -11.74 4.73
C ARG A 54 7.79 -12.35 5.02
N ILE A 55 6.76 -11.94 4.28
CA ILE A 55 5.43 -12.52 4.41
C ILE A 55 5.44 -13.99 4.00
N MET A 56 6.10 -14.33 2.88
CA MET A 56 6.17 -15.71 2.40
C MET A 56 6.91 -16.63 3.38
N THR A 57 8.02 -16.19 3.95
CA THR A 57 8.74 -16.95 4.99
C THR A 57 7.85 -17.13 6.23
N ALA A 58 7.17 -16.08 6.69
CA ALA A 58 6.28 -16.17 7.85
C ALA A 58 5.10 -17.15 7.60
N ILE A 59 4.59 -17.21 6.37
CA ILE A 59 3.56 -18.18 5.99
C ILE A 59 4.13 -19.60 6.02
N GLN A 60 5.29 -19.82 5.40
CA GLN A 60 5.95 -21.13 5.37
C GLN A 60 6.19 -21.66 6.80
N ASP A 61 6.76 -20.83 7.67
CA ASP A 61 7.03 -21.17 9.06
C ASP A 61 5.74 -21.52 9.82
N ARG A 62 4.69 -20.72 9.64
CA ARG A 62 3.40 -20.93 10.30
C ARG A 62 2.72 -22.22 9.82
N LEU A 63 2.81 -22.53 8.53
CA LEU A 63 2.27 -23.76 7.97
C LEU A 63 3.06 -25.00 8.41
N SER A 64 4.33 -24.82 8.80
CA SER A 64 5.24 -25.92 9.21
C SER A 64 5.27 -27.05 8.17
N VAL A 65 5.30 -26.67 6.89
CA VAL A 65 5.34 -27.59 5.74
C VAL A 65 6.77 -27.96 5.37
N SER A 66 6.95 -29.14 4.78
CA SER A 66 8.22 -29.52 4.16
C SER A 66 8.56 -28.66 2.94
N ASP A 67 9.82 -28.66 2.50
CA ASP A 67 10.23 -27.93 1.29
C ASP A 67 9.52 -28.43 0.02
N ASP A 68 9.27 -29.75 -0.06
CA ASP A 68 8.56 -30.37 -1.18
C ASP A 68 7.08 -29.96 -1.22
N GLU A 69 6.41 -29.95 -0.06
CA GLU A 69 5.04 -29.44 0.06
C GLU A 69 4.97 -27.95 -0.22
N TRP A 70 5.96 -27.19 0.27
CA TRP A 70 6.04 -25.77 0.04
C TRP A 70 6.20 -25.42 -1.44
N ALA A 71 6.94 -26.22 -2.22
CA ALA A 71 7.06 -26.04 -3.66
C ALA A 71 5.69 -26.11 -4.38
N VAL A 72 4.72 -26.87 -3.85
CA VAL A 72 3.36 -26.99 -4.37
C VAL A 72 2.43 -25.89 -3.84
N VAL A 73 2.53 -25.56 -2.54
CA VAL A 73 1.66 -24.59 -1.87
C VAL A 73 2.00 -23.15 -2.24
N LYS A 74 3.30 -22.83 -2.31
CA LYS A 74 3.84 -21.48 -2.57
C LYS A 74 3.18 -20.77 -3.77
N PRO A 75 3.13 -21.35 -4.99
CA PRO A 75 2.54 -20.65 -6.14
C PRO A 75 1.05 -20.33 -5.96
N ARG A 76 0.31 -21.15 -5.20
CA ARG A 76 -1.11 -20.89 -4.88
C ARG A 76 -1.26 -19.75 -3.89
N VAL A 77 -0.41 -19.71 -2.86
CA VAL A 77 -0.35 -18.61 -1.90
C VAL A 77 0.02 -17.30 -2.58
N GLU A 78 1.04 -17.31 -3.45
CA GLU A 78 1.45 -16.14 -4.22
C GLU A 78 0.31 -15.60 -5.10
N THR A 79 -0.42 -16.50 -5.77
CA THR A 79 -1.60 -16.13 -6.58
C THR A 79 -2.69 -15.46 -5.73
N VAL A 80 -3.03 -16.04 -4.57
CA VAL A 80 -4.02 -15.47 -3.66
C VAL A 80 -3.57 -14.10 -3.15
N MET A 81 -2.31 -13.98 -2.72
CA MET A 81 -1.77 -12.72 -2.22
C MET A 81 -1.75 -11.63 -3.31
N GLU A 82 -1.40 -11.96 -4.55
CA GLU A 82 -1.43 -11.02 -5.67
C GLU A 82 -2.86 -10.53 -5.95
N LEU A 83 -3.83 -11.45 -5.96
CA LEU A 83 -5.24 -11.11 -6.17
C LEU A 83 -5.81 -10.26 -5.02
N LYS A 84 -5.49 -10.60 -3.76
CA LYS A 84 -5.86 -9.77 -2.60
C LYS A 84 -5.18 -8.40 -2.65
N GLN A 85 -3.93 -8.34 -3.08
CA GLN A 85 -3.23 -7.07 -3.25
C GLN A 85 -3.95 -6.20 -4.28
N LYS A 86 -4.40 -6.76 -5.40
CA LYS A 86 -5.15 -6.01 -6.42
C LYS A 86 -6.48 -5.48 -5.88
N ASP A 87 -7.19 -6.26 -5.07
CA ASP A 87 -8.48 -5.91 -4.45
C ASP A 87 -8.33 -4.86 -3.32
N GLU A 88 -7.41 -5.10 -2.37
CA GLU A 88 -7.20 -4.25 -1.18
C GLU A 88 -6.49 -2.91 -1.50
N PHE A 89 -5.62 -2.88 -2.52
CA PHE A 89 -4.97 -1.63 -2.96
C PHE A 89 -5.93 -0.64 -3.62
N GLY A 90 -7.14 -1.05 -4.00
CA GLY A 90 -8.21 -0.17 -4.46
C GLY A 90 -8.94 0.55 -3.31
N ALA A 91 -9.07 -0.10 -2.14
CA ALA A 91 -9.86 0.43 -1.03
C ALA A 91 -9.03 1.20 0.00
N ASN A 92 -7.85 0.70 0.40
CA ASN A 92 -7.07 1.28 1.50
C ASN A 92 -6.06 2.36 1.06
N ARG A 93 -5.87 2.54 -0.25
CA ARG A 93 -5.00 3.59 -0.79
C ARG A 93 -5.71 4.94 -0.88
N GLY A 94 -7.05 4.96 -0.86
CA GLY A 94 -7.81 6.21 -0.75
C GLY A 94 -7.38 7.02 0.48
N MET A 95 -7.17 6.36 1.62
CA MET A 95 -6.66 7.06 2.81
C MET A 95 -5.18 7.45 2.73
N VAL A 96 -4.30 6.59 2.22
CA VAL A 96 -2.86 6.92 2.09
C VAL A 96 -2.62 8.03 1.05
N ASN A 97 -3.44 8.09 0.00
CA ASN A 97 -3.38 9.14 -1.02
C ASN A 97 -3.99 10.46 -0.54
N VAL A 98 -5.01 10.44 0.33
CA VAL A 98 -5.55 11.67 0.96
C VAL A 98 -4.50 12.35 1.86
N PHE A 99 -3.65 11.59 2.56
CA PHE A 99 -2.53 12.14 3.34
C PHE A 99 -1.28 12.48 2.50
N ARG A 100 -1.21 12.06 1.23
CA ARG A 100 -0.22 12.48 0.23
C ARG A 100 -0.92 13.20 -0.91
N ARG A 101 -1.62 14.28 -0.58
CA ARG A 101 -2.20 15.19 -1.58
C ARG A 101 -1.06 15.64 -2.52
N ARG A 102 -1.08 15.12 -3.76
CA ARG A 102 -0.16 15.43 -4.89
C ARG A 102 1.22 14.72 -4.88
N GLY A 103 1.21 13.42 -5.18
CA GLY A 103 2.36 12.71 -5.79
C GLY A 103 2.13 12.57 -7.30
N PRO A 104 3.18 12.32 -8.11
CA PRO A 104 3.14 12.47 -9.57
C PRO A 104 1.99 11.65 -10.16
N GLU A 105 1.24 12.27 -11.09
CA GLU A 105 0.23 11.62 -11.93
C GLU A 105 0.71 10.21 -12.27
N ARG A 106 0.04 9.21 -11.68
CA ARG A 106 0.08 7.88 -12.26
C ARG A 106 -0.72 8.02 -13.54
N ASN A 107 -0.05 7.89 -14.68
CA ASN A 107 -0.71 7.85 -15.97
C ASN A 107 -1.89 6.88 -15.87
N ALA A 108 -3.10 7.35 -16.18
CA ALA A 108 -4.31 6.54 -16.18
C ALA A 108 -4.14 5.30 -17.09
N GLU A 109 -3.25 5.39 -18.07
CA GLU A 109 -2.85 4.32 -18.99
C GLU A 109 -2.15 3.13 -18.32
N ASP A 110 -1.52 3.32 -17.15
CA ASP A 110 -0.88 2.24 -16.39
C ASP A 110 -1.85 1.53 -15.42
N LEU A 111 -3.10 1.99 -15.36
CA LEU A 111 -4.14 1.39 -14.53
C LEU A 111 -4.85 0.28 -15.31
N GLU A 112 -5.12 -0.82 -14.63
CA GLU A 112 -5.80 -2.00 -15.20
C GLU A 112 -6.77 -2.56 -14.17
N GLY A 113 -7.80 -3.26 -14.66
CA GLY A 113 -8.88 -3.80 -13.85
C GLY A 113 -9.54 -2.69 -13.04
N SER A 114 -10.11 -3.04 -11.89
CA SER A 114 -10.96 -2.14 -11.07
C SER A 114 -10.35 -0.79 -10.71
N ARG A 115 -9.03 -0.64 -10.82
CA ARG A 115 -8.33 0.64 -10.65
C ARG A 115 -8.55 1.62 -11.81
N LYS A 116 -8.64 1.12 -13.03
CA LYS A 116 -8.93 1.93 -14.20
C LYS A 116 -10.37 2.45 -14.15
N GLU A 117 -11.35 1.56 -13.94
CA GLU A 117 -12.75 1.98 -13.89
C GLU A 117 -13.04 2.87 -12.67
N ALA A 118 -12.27 2.74 -11.58
CA ALA A 118 -12.34 3.66 -10.45
C ALA A 118 -11.84 5.07 -10.80
N ALA A 119 -10.76 5.18 -11.58
CA ALA A 119 -10.22 6.45 -12.04
C ALA A 119 -11.15 7.12 -13.06
N GLU A 120 -11.78 6.35 -13.94
CA GLU A 120 -12.77 6.85 -14.90
C GLU A 120 -14.02 7.40 -14.18
N LEU A 121 -14.52 6.69 -13.15
CA LEU A 121 -15.59 7.18 -12.30
C LEU A 121 -15.20 8.45 -11.52
N GLU A 122 -13.98 8.50 -10.97
CA GLU A 122 -13.47 9.69 -10.27
C GLU A 122 -13.41 10.89 -11.23
N ALA A 123 -12.87 10.71 -12.44
CA ALA A 123 -12.82 11.75 -13.47
C ALA A 123 -14.21 12.25 -13.89
N ALA A 124 -15.20 11.35 -14.00
CA ALA A 124 -16.59 11.73 -14.30
C ALA A 124 -17.22 12.57 -13.18
N LEU A 125 -16.88 12.27 -11.91
CA LEU A 125 -17.36 13.01 -10.74
C LEU A 125 -16.68 14.37 -10.54
N GLU A 126 -15.46 14.56 -11.05
CA GLU A 126 -14.70 15.81 -10.93
C GLU A 126 -15.09 16.89 -11.95
N LYS A 127 -15.93 16.56 -12.94
CA LYS A 127 -16.44 17.53 -13.92
C LYS A 127 -17.27 18.63 -13.24
N GLU A 128 -17.18 19.85 -13.75
CA GLU A 128 -17.94 21.00 -13.24
C GLU A 128 -19.45 20.76 -13.30
N GLU A 129 -19.91 20.12 -14.38
CA GLU A 129 -21.27 19.61 -14.55
C GLU A 129 -21.20 18.10 -14.80
N PRO A 130 -21.34 17.25 -13.77
CA PRO A 130 -21.25 15.80 -13.92
C PRO A 130 -22.45 15.24 -14.70
N ASP A 131 -22.18 14.47 -15.75
CA ASP A 131 -23.21 13.75 -16.50
C ASP A 131 -23.68 12.52 -15.72
N ILE A 132 -24.96 12.49 -15.34
CA ILE A 132 -25.57 11.41 -14.56
C ILE A 132 -25.50 10.07 -15.31
N ASP A 133 -25.68 10.06 -16.63
CA ASP A 133 -25.70 8.83 -17.39
C ASP A 133 -24.29 8.27 -17.61
N GLU A 134 -23.29 9.15 -17.75
CA GLU A 134 -21.87 8.78 -17.68
C GLU A 134 -21.51 8.19 -16.31
N ILE A 135 -21.88 8.84 -15.21
CA ILE A 135 -21.62 8.33 -13.85
C ILE A 135 -22.24 6.94 -13.64
N LYS A 136 -23.49 6.72 -14.09
CA LYS A 136 -24.14 5.41 -13.99
C LYS A 136 -23.38 4.34 -14.76
N LYS A 137 -22.89 4.67 -15.97
CA LYS A 137 -22.09 3.77 -16.80
C LYS A 137 -20.79 3.40 -16.09
N GLU A 138 -19.99 4.38 -15.69
CA GLU A 138 -18.69 4.16 -15.02
C GLU A 138 -18.85 3.40 -13.70
N LEU A 139 -19.90 3.70 -12.92
CA LEU A 139 -20.20 2.98 -11.69
C LEU A 139 -20.56 1.51 -11.95
N SER A 140 -21.29 1.22 -13.03
CA SER A 140 -21.61 -0.15 -13.41
C SER A 140 -20.35 -0.92 -13.84
N GLU A 141 -19.48 -0.28 -14.62
CA GLU A 141 -18.21 -0.87 -15.07
C GLU A 141 -17.28 -1.19 -13.89
N LEU A 142 -17.12 -0.25 -12.94
CA LEU A 142 -16.35 -0.47 -11.71
C LEU A 142 -16.90 -1.64 -10.88
N ARG A 143 -18.23 -1.73 -10.71
CA ARG A 143 -18.86 -2.84 -9.98
C ARG A 143 -18.60 -4.17 -10.67
N ALA A 144 -18.73 -4.23 -11.98
CA ALA A 144 -18.47 -5.42 -12.77
C ALA A 144 -17.00 -5.85 -12.69
N ALA A 145 -16.06 -4.91 -12.76
CA ALA A 145 -14.63 -5.17 -12.62
C ALA A 145 -14.29 -5.77 -11.24
N ARG A 146 -14.79 -5.16 -10.16
CA ARG A 146 -14.61 -5.69 -8.79
C ARG A 146 -15.22 -7.08 -8.61
N ALA A 147 -16.41 -7.32 -9.16
CA ALA A 147 -17.05 -8.63 -9.09
C ALA A 147 -16.20 -9.71 -9.78
N LYS A 148 -15.63 -9.41 -10.96
CA LYS A 148 -14.74 -10.32 -11.69
C LYS A 148 -13.45 -10.60 -10.91
N GLU A 149 -12.82 -9.58 -10.33
CA GLU A 149 -11.61 -9.75 -9.52
C GLU A 149 -11.88 -10.58 -8.26
N GLN A 150 -13.03 -10.35 -7.61
CA GLN A 150 -13.45 -11.13 -6.45
C GLN A 150 -13.74 -12.60 -6.81
N GLN A 151 -14.36 -12.88 -7.96
CA GLN A 151 -14.53 -14.25 -8.45
C GLN A 151 -13.18 -14.94 -8.67
N LYS A 152 -12.21 -14.27 -9.30
CA LYS A 152 -10.85 -14.80 -9.49
C LYS A 152 -10.17 -15.10 -8.15
N LEU A 153 -10.33 -14.22 -7.16
CA LEU A 153 -9.81 -14.43 -5.82
C LEU A 153 -10.44 -15.67 -5.16
N LEU A 154 -11.77 -15.81 -5.21
CA LEU A 154 -12.47 -16.98 -4.65
C LEU A 154 -12.05 -18.28 -5.33
N GLU A 155 -11.88 -18.29 -6.65
CA GLU A 155 -11.37 -19.46 -7.37
C GLU A 155 -9.93 -19.82 -6.97
N ALA A 156 -9.06 -18.83 -6.80
CA ALA A 156 -7.69 -19.06 -6.34
C ALA A 156 -7.65 -19.59 -4.90
N GLN A 157 -8.49 -19.04 -4.01
CA GLN A 157 -8.64 -19.52 -2.64
C GLN A 157 -9.16 -20.96 -2.59
N LYS A 158 -10.13 -21.32 -3.46
CA LYS A 158 -10.62 -22.69 -3.58
C LYS A 158 -9.51 -23.66 -4.02
N LYS A 159 -8.75 -23.31 -5.06
CA LYS A 159 -7.61 -24.12 -5.55
C LYS A 159 -6.51 -24.27 -4.52
N LEU A 160 -6.28 -23.25 -3.68
CA LEU A 160 -5.37 -23.35 -2.54
C LEU A 160 -5.91 -24.34 -1.50
N LYS A 161 -7.19 -24.22 -1.12
CA LYS A 161 -7.82 -25.13 -0.15
C LYS A 161 -7.77 -26.61 -0.56
N GLU A 162 -7.89 -26.92 -1.84
CA GLU A 162 -7.84 -28.30 -2.37
C GLU A 162 -6.53 -29.05 -2.06
N ILE A 163 -5.44 -28.32 -1.77
CA ILE A 163 -4.12 -28.91 -1.50
C ILE A 163 -3.67 -28.74 -0.04
N LEU A 164 -4.50 -28.15 0.82
CA LEU A 164 -4.16 -27.93 2.23
C LEU A 164 -4.78 -28.98 3.13
N THR A 165 -4.11 -29.26 4.24
CA THR A 165 -4.71 -29.96 5.38
C THR A 165 -5.62 -29.02 6.17
N VAL A 166 -6.51 -29.58 6.99
CA VAL A 166 -7.44 -28.80 7.83
C VAL A 166 -6.71 -27.82 8.76
N VAL A 167 -5.56 -28.21 9.31
CA VAL A 167 -4.75 -27.33 10.19
C VAL A 167 -4.18 -26.16 9.40
N GLN A 168 -3.63 -26.41 8.21
CA GLN A 168 -3.08 -25.38 7.33
C GLN A 168 -4.18 -24.42 6.83
N GLU A 169 -5.35 -24.96 6.50
CA GLU A 169 -6.52 -24.15 6.15
C GLU A 169 -6.89 -23.22 7.31
N ALA A 170 -7.02 -23.73 8.53
CA ALA A 170 -7.34 -22.92 9.70
C ALA A 170 -6.30 -21.81 9.95
N GLN A 171 -5.02 -22.11 9.74
CA GLN A 171 -3.95 -21.11 9.82
C GLN A 171 -4.08 -20.04 8.73
N MET A 172 -4.42 -20.42 7.50
CA MET A 172 -4.65 -19.51 6.37
C MET A 172 -5.89 -18.63 6.55
N VAL A 173 -6.96 -19.17 7.11
CA VAL A 173 -8.15 -18.40 7.52
C VAL A 173 -7.76 -17.41 8.62
N SER A 174 -6.97 -17.84 9.61
CA SER A 174 -6.47 -16.96 10.68
C SER A 174 -5.54 -15.84 10.17
N MET A 175 -4.93 -16.02 9.00
CA MET A 175 -4.15 -14.98 8.30
C MET A 175 -5.02 -14.08 7.41
N GLY A 176 -6.31 -14.40 7.26
CA GLY A 176 -7.21 -13.73 6.31
C GLY A 176 -6.87 -14.00 4.84
N LEU A 177 -6.11 -15.07 4.54
CA LEU A 177 -5.79 -15.48 3.17
C LEU A 177 -6.87 -16.39 2.57
N LEU A 178 -7.56 -17.15 3.41
CA LEU A 178 -8.76 -17.94 3.04
C LEU A 178 -10.00 -17.39 3.76
N LYS A 179 -11.17 -17.76 3.25
CA LYS A 179 -12.48 -17.48 3.85
C LYS A 179 -13.08 -18.74 4.45
#